data_AF-A0A537UQ82-F1
#
_entry.id   AF-A0A537UQ82-F1
#
_cell.length_a   1.000
_cell.length_b   1.000
_cell.length_c   1.000
_cell.angle_alpha   90.00
_cell.angle_beta   90.00
_cell.angle_gamma   90.00
#
_symmetry.space_group_name_H-M   'P 1'
#
loop_
_entity.id
_entity.type
_entity.pdbx_description
1 polymer ?
#
loop_
_entity_poly.entity_id
_entity_poly.type
_entity_poly.pdbx_seq_one_letter_code
_entity_poly.pdbx_strand_id
1 'polypeptide(L)' 'MPYAAPLADMRLVLDAVGGLSGEAAELAGPVLEEAARFAASELDPLNQPGDRTGSVLENGIVRTPAGFREAYR' A
#
# COMPACT_ATOMS: atom_id res chain seq x y z
N MET A 1 5.82 -15.03 -3.33
CA MET A 1 5.78 -14.10 -4.48
C MET A 1 5.58 -12.72 -3.91
N PRO A 2 6.33 -11.70 -4.36
CA PRO A 2 6.09 -10.34 -3.90
C PRO A 2 4.67 -9.89 -4.31
N TYR A 3 4.05 -9.04 -3.50
CA TYR A 3 2.77 -8.43 -3.85
C TYR A 3 2.87 -7.67 -5.19
N ALA A 4 1.89 -7.90 -6.06
CA ALA A 4 1.77 -7.23 -7.34
C ALA A 4 0.39 -6.58 -7.43
N ALA A 5 0.35 -5.24 -7.42
CA ALA A 5 -0.90 -4.51 -7.57
C ALA A 5 -1.49 -4.73 -8.97
N PRO A 6 -2.82 -4.98 -9.10
CA PRO A 6 -3.47 -5.22 -10.38
C PRO A 6 -3.73 -3.89 -11.13
N LEU A 7 -2.66 -3.21 -11.55
CA LEU A 7 -2.72 -1.88 -12.15
C LEU A 7 -3.58 -1.83 -13.43
N ALA A 8 -3.57 -2.89 -14.23
CA ALA A 8 -4.35 -2.95 -15.46
C ALA A 8 -5.86 -2.88 -15.16
N ASP A 9 -6.32 -3.65 -14.17
CA ASP A 9 -7.72 -3.67 -13.78
C ASP A 9 -8.13 -2.37 -13.08
N MET A 10 -7.25 -1.83 -12.22
CA MET A 10 -7.50 -0.53 -11.57
C MET A 10 -7.65 0.60 -12.58
N ARG A 11 -6.78 0.65 -13.61
CA ARG A 11 -6.87 1.63 -14.70
C ARG A 11 -8.13 1.44 -15.52
N LEU A 12 -8.45 0.20 -15.89
CA LEU A 12 -9.68 -0.09 -16.61
C LEU A 12 -10.91 0.46 -15.89
N VAL A 13 -11.01 0.26 -14.57
CA VAL A 13 -12.13 0.78 -13.77
C VAL A 13 -12.13 2.30 -13.73
N LEU A 14 -10.98 2.94 -13.52
CA LEU A 14 -10.92 4.41 -13.48
C LEU A 14 -11.29 5.04 -14.83
N ASP A 15 -10.85 4.45 -15.94
CA ASP A 15 -11.12 4.95 -17.28
C ASP A 15 -12.57 4.68 -17.71
N ALA A 16 -13.11 3.50 -17.38
CA ALA A 16 -14.45 3.10 -17.83
C ALA A 16 -15.58 3.64 -16.97
N VAL A 17 -15.37 3.79 -15.66
CA VAL A 17 -16.44 4.17 -14.70
C VAL A 17 -16.03 5.24 -13.68
N GLY A 18 -14.73 5.56 -13.55
CA GLY A 18 -14.23 6.47 -12.52
C GLY A 18 -14.60 7.94 -12.74
N GLY A 19 -14.97 8.33 -13.96
CA GLY A 19 -15.41 9.69 -14.29
C GLY A 19 -14.36 10.76 -14.04
N LEU A 20 -13.07 10.39 -14.04
CA LEU A 20 -11.97 11.32 -13.83
C LEU A 20 -11.83 12.26 -15.04
N SER A 21 -11.51 13.52 -14.76
CA SER A 21 -11.30 14.55 -15.80
C SER A 21 -10.26 15.56 -15.35
N GLY A 22 -9.73 16.33 -16.30
CA GLY A 22 -8.66 17.30 -16.04
C GLY A 22 -7.42 16.64 -15.41
N GLU A 23 -6.77 17.35 -14.51
CA GLU A 23 -5.54 16.92 -13.83
C GLU A 23 -5.69 15.55 -13.13
N ALA A 24 -6.87 15.24 -12.61
CA ALA A 24 -7.11 13.96 -11.92
C ALA A 24 -6.98 12.75 -12.87
N ALA A 25 -7.43 12.88 -14.13
CA ALA A 25 -7.30 11.82 -15.13
C ALA A 25 -5.83 11.62 -15.53
N GLU A 26 -5.06 12.71 -15.63
CA GLU A 26 -3.64 12.67 -15.99
C GLU A 26 -2.78 12.09 -14.86
N LEU A 27 -3.11 12.40 -13.60
CA LEU A 27 -2.33 11.99 -12.44
C LEU A 27 -2.66 10.59 -11.92
N ALA A 28 -3.84 10.05 -12.22
CA ALA A 28 -4.27 8.75 -11.69
C ALA A 28 -3.31 7.61 -12.06
N GLY A 29 -2.83 7.57 -13.31
CA GLY A 29 -1.90 6.54 -13.78
C GLY A 29 -0.56 6.53 -13.01
N PRO A 30 0.17 7.65 -12.95
CA PRO A 30 1.42 7.77 -12.19
C PRO A 30 1.25 7.55 -10.69
N VAL A 31 0.17 8.06 -10.08
CA VAL A 31 -0.10 7.85 -8.65
C VAL A 31 -0.29 6.37 -8.34
N LEU A 32 -1.02 5.64 -9.17
CA LEU A 32 -1.19 4.20 -8.99
C LEU A 32 0.13 3.43 -9.15
N GLU A 33 1.00 3.82 -10.08
CA GLU A 33 2.32 3.17 -10.26
C GLU A 33 3.21 3.33 -9.02
N GLU A 34 3.30 4.53 -8.46
CA GLU A 34 4.10 4.75 -7.26
C GLU A 34 3.46 4.12 -6.02
N ALA A 35 2.13 4.10 -5.92
CA ALA A 35 1.45 3.35 -4.87
C ALA A 35 1.71 1.84 -4.97
N ALA A 36 1.73 1.28 -6.18
CA ALA A 36 2.06 -0.13 -6.41
C ALA A 36 3.52 -0.43 -6.04
N ARG A 37 4.46 0.46 -6.39
CA ARG A 37 5.87 0.35 -6.00
C ARG A 37 6.00 0.33 -4.47
N PHE A 38 5.38 1.29 -3.79
CA PHE A 38 5.41 1.40 -2.32
C PHE A 38 4.80 0.16 -1.65
N ALA A 39 3.66 -0.33 -2.15
CA ALA A 39 3.04 -1.54 -1.62
C ALA A 39 3.95 -2.78 -1.76
N ALA A 40 4.68 -2.91 -2.87
CA ALA A 40 5.59 -4.03 -3.09
C ALA A 40 6.92 -3.89 -2.35
N SER A 41 7.47 -2.66 -2.19
CA SER A 41 8.79 -2.44 -1.60
C SER A 41 8.78 -2.21 -0.09
N GLU A 42 7.75 -1.53 0.43
CA GLU A 42 7.66 -1.16 1.84
C GLU A 42 6.66 -2.03 2.61
N LEU A 43 5.48 -2.27 2.05
CA LEU A 43 4.39 -2.94 2.80
C LEU A 43 4.48 -4.47 2.75
N ASP A 44 4.66 -5.06 1.57
CA ASP A 44 4.71 -6.51 1.41
C ASP A 44 5.81 -7.20 2.24
N PRO A 45 7.03 -6.66 2.36
CA PRO A 45 8.06 -7.26 3.21
C PRO A 45 7.68 -7.31 4.71
N LEU A 46 6.79 -6.42 5.17
CA LEU A 46 6.34 -6.36 6.56
C LEU A 46 5.17 -7.30 6.85
N ASN A 47 4.48 -7.78 5.82
CA ASN A 47 3.23 -8.52 5.98
C ASN A 47 3.41 -9.83 6.79
N GLN A 48 4.22 -10.76 6.30
CA GLN A 48 4.44 -12.05 6.98
C GLN A 48 5.19 -11.90 8.33
N PRO A 49 6.27 -11.11 8.45
CA PRO A 49 6.92 -10.90 9.74
C PRO A 49 6.02 -10.22 10.76
N GLY A 50 5.19 -9.27 10.33
CA GLY A 50 4.22 -8.58 11.16
C GLY A 50 3.16 -9.53 11.73
N ASP A 51 2.60 -10.38 10.89
CA ASP A 51 1.62 -11.41 11.29
C ASP A 51 2.21 -12.39 12.32
N ARG A 52 3.42 -12.89 12.08
CA ARG A 52 4.10 -13.83 12.98
C ARG A 52 4.47 -13.23 14.34
N THR A 53 4.81 -11.93 14.35
CA THR A 53 5.29 -11.24 15.56
C THR A 53 4.12 -10.72 16.40
N GLY A 54 3.11 -10.14 15.75
CA GLY A 54 1.99 -9.48 16.42
C GLY A 54 2.37 -8.20 17.16
N SER A 55 1.34 -7.47 17.62
CA SER A 55 1.54 -6.34 18.54
C SER A 55 1.53 -6.80 19.98
N VAL A 56 2.29 -6.13 20.85
CA VAL A 56 2.35 -6.42 22.28
C VAL A 56 1.87 -5.23 23.08
N LEU A 57 1.01 -5.46 24.07
CA LEU A 57 0.61 -4.46 25.07
C LEU A 57 1.51 -4.60 26.31
N GLU A 58 2.28 -3.57 26.62
CA GLU A 58 3.15 -3.52 27.80
C GLU A 58 2.96 -2.19 28.54
N ASN A 59 2.65 -2.26 29.84
CA ASN A 59 2.48 -1.06 30.70
C ASN A 59 1.53 0.00 30.11
N GLY A 60 0.45 -0.44 29.46
CA GLY A 60 -0.53 0.46 28.82
C GLY A 60 -0.12 1.00 27.44
N ILE A 61 1.03 0.60 26.89
CA ILE A 61 1.53 1.02 25.59
C ILE A 61 1.52 -0.16 24.62
N VAL A 62 0.97 0.05 23.41
CA VAL A 62 1.02 -0.93 22.33
C VAL A 62 2.31 -0.74 21.52
N ARG A 63 3.08 -1.81 21.37
CA ARG A 63 4.26 -1.89 20.51
C ARG A 63 3.92 -2.70 19.26
N THR A 64 4.05 -2.08 18.10
CA THR A 64 3.85 -2.74 16.80
C THR A 64 5.09 -3.55 16.40
N PRO A 65 4.95 -4.54 15.48
CA PRO A 65 6.08 -5.23 14.89
C PRO A 65 7.12 -4.27 14.29
N ALA A 66 8.35 -4.75 14.18
CA ALA A 66 9.45 -3.98 13.57
C ALA A 66 9.10 -3.56 12.13
N GLY A 67 9.52 -2.36 11.73
CA GLY A 67 9.30 -1.81 10.39
C GLY A 67 7.99 -1.05 10.19
N PHE A 68 6.94 -1.34 10.98
CA PHE A 68 5.63 -0.68 10.83
C PHE A 68 5.68 0.82 11.15
N ARG A 69 6.52 1.25 12.09
CA ARG A 69 6.67 2.67 12.42
C ARG A 69 7.40 3.41 11.30
N GLU A 70 8.40 2.77 10.71
CA GLU A 70 9.20 3.30 9.62
C GLU A 70 8.37 3.44 8.36
N ALA A 71 7.62 2.41 7.98
CA ALA A 71 6.73 2.42 6.80
C ALA A 71 5.54 3.39 6.93
N TYR A 72 5.18 3.81 8.15
CA TYR A 72 4.09 4.77 8.36
C TYR A 72 4.51 6.24 8.14
N ARG A 73 5.81 6.55 8.25
CA ARG A 73 6.32 7.91 8.12
C ARG A 73 6.40 8.34 6.66
#